data_AF-A0A5K3G082-F1
#
_entry.id   AF-A0A5K3G082-F1
#
_cell.length_a   1.000
_cell.length_b   1.000
_cell.length_c   1.000
_cell.angle_alpha   90.00
_cell.angle_beta   90.00
_cell.angle_gamma   90.00
#
_symmetry.space_group_name_H-M   'P 1'
#
loop_
_entity.id
_entity.type
_entity.pdbx_description
1 polymer ?
#
loop_
_entity_poly.entity_id
_entity_poly.type
_entity_poly.pdbx_seq_one_letter_code
_entity_poly.pdbx_strand_id
1 'polypeptide(L)'
;MWMSNAAATIMMLTIVEALMSRLETIKPSEEKEGGTALRAKSGNAGGTRDVEARNGDDVSSNSEELQKLGCGLSLGVAYASSCGGMGTVIGTPTNVVFVGMVADTYGADTTLTFGTWAAYGTPLSLILLLCVWAILCIIFIGPRKFFAWKNPDKSRDAAIQQIVQEEMSTLGPIEWAEGSALGILVAVVLLWVSRKPGVEGWSALVPSGVQENGKPLQLTTDTQAAVLGSILICVWPANNPFRRRQPTEQAIDPLEPVLPWKVAQSRCPWQVLFLIGGGFCLSKMCTVSHVVCSLSLSRGCPRGSVWGNERVCNTNQGSWLVNVRGIVT
;
A
#
# COMPACT_ATOMS: atom_id res chain seq x y z
N MET A 1 0.27 -0.02 3.25
CA MET A 1 -0.53 -0.94 4.10
C MET A 1 -2.03 -0.68 3.99
N TRP A 2 -2.51 0.55 4.15
CA TRP A 2 -3.96 0.84 4.20
C TRP A 2 -4.53 1.49 2.93
N MET A 3 -3.66 1.95 2.04
CA MET A 3 -4.00 2.50 0.74
C MET A 3 -3.57 1.54 -0.37
N SER A 4 -4.24 1.61 -1.52
CA SER A 4 -3.87 0.81 -2.69
C SER A 4 -2.46 1.13 -3.16
N ASN A 5 -1.75 0.13 -3.68
CA ASN A 5 -0.36 0.29 -4.13
C ASN A 5 -0.24 1.39 -5.20
N ALA A 6 -1.20 1.47 -6.12
CA ALA A 6 -1.21 2.48 -7.17
C ALA A 6 -1.35 3.90 -6.61
N ALA A 7 -2.34 4.12 -5.72
CA ALA A 7 -2.56 5.43 -5.11
C ALA A 7 -1.34 5.88 -4.26
N ALA A 8 -0.81 4.98 -3.44
CA ALA A 8 0.36 5.26 -2.61
C ALA A 8 1.60 5.59 -3.45
N THR A 9 1.81 4.89 -4.57
CA THR A 9 2.93 5.17 -5.47
C THR A 9 2.78 6.54 -6.11
N ILE A 10 1.60 6.87 -6.66
CA ILE A 10 1.37 8.16 -7.33
C ILE A 10 1.57 9.34 -6.37
N MET A 11 1.00 9.27 -5.16
CA MET A 11 1.12 10.36 -4.17
C MET A 11 2.55 10.54 -3.65
N MET A 12 3.32 9.46 -3.56
CA MET A 12 4.72 9.55 -3.12
C MET A 12 5.64 9.96 -4.27
N LEU A 13 5.33 9.57 -5.51
CA LEU A 13 6.10 9.97 -6.68
C LEU A 13 6.05 11.48 -6.88
N THR A 14 4.91 12.15 -6.65
CA THR A 14 4.83 13.62 -6.73
C THR A 14 5.75 14.30 -5.72
N ILE A 15 5.93 13.72 -4.54
CA ILE A 15 6.87 14.23 -3.54
C ILE A 15 8.31 14.00 -4.01
N VAL A 16 8.62 12.82 -4.56
CA VAL A 16 9.94 12.53 -5.13
C VAL A 16 10.27 13.49 -6.27
N GLU A 17 9.33 13.75 -7.18
CA GLU A 17 9.50 14.71 -8.28
C GLU A 17 9.74 16.14 -7.76
N ALA A 18 8.97 16.58 -6.77
CA ALA A 18 9.17 17.88 -6.13
C ALA A 18 10.57 17.98 -5.50
N LEU A 19 10.99 16.97 -4.74
CA LEU A 19 12.32 16.91 -4.13
C LEU A 19 13.44 16.91 -5.18
N MET A 20 13.29 16.12 -6.25
CA MET A 20 14.27 16.06 -7.34
C MET A 20 14.39 17.40 -8.06
N SER A 21 13.26 18.07 -8.32
CA SER A 21 13.26 19.41 -8.92
C SER A 21 13.98 20.44 -8.02
N ARG A 22 13.78 20.41 -6.70
CA ARG A 22 14.51 21.29 -5.76
C ARG A 22 16.01 21.02 -5.76
N LEU A 23 16.41 19.74 -5.77
CA LEU A 23 17.82 19.35 -5.82
C LEU A 23 18.51 19.80 -7.10
N GLU A 24 17.81 19.81 -8.24
CA GLU A 24 18.32 20.37 -9.49
C GLU A 24 18.51 21.89 -9.42
N THR A 25 17.64 22.62 -8.72
CA THR A 25 17.71 24.09 -8.63
C THR A 25 18.82 24.64 -7.72
N ILE A 26 19.27 23.89 -6.72
CA ILE A 26 20.31 24.35 -5.76
C ILE A 26 21.72 24.22 -6.36
N LYS A 27 21.93 23.24 -7.23
CA LYS A 27 23.22 22.97 -7.87
C LYS A 27 23.77 24.13 -8.74
N PRO A 28 22.97 24.88 -9.52
CA PRO A 28 23.48 26.03 -10.27
C PRO A 28 23.86 27.26 -9.42
N SER A 29 23.48 27.29 -8.13
CA SER A 29 23.83 28.40 -7.20
C SER A 29 25.25 28.27 -6.64
N GLU A 30 25.66 27.07 -6.23
CA GLU A 30 27.02 26.84 -5.70
C GLU A 30 28.10 27.03 -6.78
N GLU A 31 27.83 26.67 -8.03
CA GLU A 31 28.75 26.89 -9.16
C GLU A 31 28.96 28.39 -9.49
N LYS A 32 27.98 29.26 -9.17
CA LYS A 32 28.11 30.71 -9.41
C LYS A 32 28.87 31.45 -8.31
N GLU A 33 28.75 31.04 -7.05
CA GLU A 33 29.48 31.68 -5.94
C GLU A 33 30.92 31.19 -5.79
N GLY A 34 31.26 29.97 -6.23
CA GLY A 34 32.64 29.47 -6.24
C GLY A 34 33.57 30.16 -7.25
N GLY A 35 33.02 30.91 -8.21
CA GLY A 35 33.78 31.54 -9.30
C GLY A 35 34.27 32.97 -9.05
N THR A 36 33.86 33.65 -7.97
CA THR A 36 34.11 35.11 -7.82
C THR A 36 35.08 35.53 -6.72
N ALA A 37 35.66 34.60 -5.94
CA ALA A 37 36.45 34.96 -4.75
C ALA A 37 37.99 35.03 -4.92
N LEU A 38 38.56 34.79 -6.11
CA LEU A 38 40.03 34.84 -6.32
C LEU A 38 40.42 35.56 -7.61
N ARG A 39 40.17 36.87 -7.70
CA ARG A 39 40.90 37.72 -8.66
C ARG A 39 41.13 39.13 -8.12
N ALA A 40 42.01 39.24 -7.12
CA ALA A 40 42.68 40.48 -6.79
C ALA A 40 44.08 40.19 -6.20
N LYS A 41 45.04 39.84 -7.05
CA LYS A 41 46.43 40.23 -6.84
C LYS A 41 47.18 40.30 -8.18
N SER A 42 47.66 41.50 -8.44
CA SER A 42 48.46 41.96 -9.56
C SER A 42 49.83 41.28 -9.62
N GLY A 43 50.32 41.02 -10.84
CA GLY A 43 51.75 41.11 -11.14
C GLY A 43 52.41 39.90 -11.81
N ASN A 44 52.77 40.11 -13.08
CA ASN A 44 53.95 39.60 -13.79
C ASN A 44 53.79 38.44 -14.80
N ALA A 45 54.56 38.60 -15.88
CA ALA A 45 54.45 37.99 -17.19
C ALA A 45 54.96 36.54 -17.31
N GLY A 46 54.44 35.84 -18.32
CA GLY A 46 55.11 34.72 -18.99
C GLY A 46 54.60 33.32 -18.65
N GLY A 47 53.98 32.64 -19.64
CA GLY A 47 53.78 31.20 -19.61
C GLY A 47 52.42 30.74 -20.12
N THR A 48 52.36 30.26 -21.37
CA THR A 48 51.33 29.36 -21.87
C THR A 48 51.24 28.09 -21.00
N ARG A 49 50.04 27.77 -20.51
CA ARG A 49 49.57 26.42 -20.12
C ARG A 49 48.06 26.46 -19.80
N ASP A 50 47.28 25.93 -20.74
CA ASP A 50 46.08 25.10 -20.56
C ASP A 50 45.16 25.45 -19.37
N VAL A 51 44.20 26.35 -19.60
CA VAL A 51 43.07 26.60 -18.70
C VAL A 51 41.77 26.57 -19.51
N GLU A 52 41.44 25.43 -20.12
CA GLU A 52 40.11 25.23 -20.72
C GLU A 52 39.89 23.73 -21.01
N ALA A 53 39.38 22.98 -20.02
CA ALA A 53 38.81 21.64 -20.21
C ALA A 53 38.07 21.07 -18.98
N ARG A 54 38.27 21.59 -17.76
CA ARG A 54 37.76 20.94 -16.54
C ARG A 54 36.29 21.18 -16.18
N ASN A 55 35.62 22.20 -16.74
CA ASN A 55 34.22 22.48 -16.39
C ASN A 55 33.19 21.56 -17.06
N GLY A 56 33.54 20.85 -18.14
CA GLY A 56 32.59 19.98 -18.86
C GLY A 56 32.35 18.63 -18.19
N ASP A 57 33.41 18.04 -17.64
CA ASP A 57 33.36 16.69 -17.06
C ASP A 57 32.66 16.68 -15.69
N ASP A 58 32.88 17.69 -14.85
CA ASP A 58 32.29 17.80 -13.51
C ASP A 58 30.77 18.02 -13.55
N VAL A 59 30.25 18.75 -14.54
CA VAL A 59 28.80 18.98 -14.72
C VAL A 59 28.09 17.70 -15.21
N SER A 60 28.73 16.93 -16.09
CA SER A 60 28.16 15.68 -16.64
C SER A 60 28.04 14.57 -15.59
N SER A 61 29.09 14.35 -14.80
CA SER A 61 29.14 13.37 -13.71
C SER A 61 28.08 13.66 -12.63
N ASN A 62 27.89 14.94 -12.32
CA ASN A 62 26.96 15.42 -11.31
C ASN A 62 25.49 15.27 -11.69
N SER A 63 25.16 15.40 -12.97
CA SER A 63 23.80 15.15 -13.50
C SER A 63 23.47 13.65 -13.48
N GLU A 64 24.45 12.81 -13.80
CA GLU A 64 24.28 11.35 -13.78
C GLU A 64 24.03 10.79 -12.37
N GLU A 65 24.70 11.33 -11.34
CA GLU A 65 24.42 10.95 -9.94
C GLU A 65 23.01 11.35 -9.47
N LEU A 66 22.53 12.53 -9.88
CA LEU A 66 21.16 13.00 -9.59
C LEU A 66 20.12 12.13 -10.29
N GLN A 67 20.34 11.78 -11.56
CA GLN A 67 19.44 10.86 -12.27
C GLN A 67 19.40 9.47 -11.64
N LYS A 68 20.55 8.94 -11.20
CA LYS A 68 20.62 7.67 -10.46
C LYS A 68 19.87 7.76 -9.13
N LEU A 69 19.99 8.88 -8.41
CA LEU A 69 19.26 9.11 -7.16
C LEU A 69 17.74 9.17 -7.40
N GLY A 70 17.28 9.95 -8.38
CA GLY A 70 15.86 10.06 -8.71
C GLY A 70 15.25 8.74 -9.18
N CYS A 71 15.98 7.99 -10.02
CA CYS A 71 15.60 6.65 -10.43
C CYS A 71 15.52 5.69 -9.22
N GLY A 72 16.53 5.70 -8.35
CA GLY A 72 16.56 4.87 -7.15
C GLY A 72 15.43 5.17 -6.17
N LEU A 73 15.13 6.45 -5.92
CA LEU A 73 14.02 6.90 -5.07
C LEU A 73 12.67 6.48 -5.65
N SER A 74 12.45 6.70 -6.95
CA SER A 74 11.21 6.33 -7.64
C SER A 74 10.97 4.81 -7.59
N LEU A 75 12.02 4.03 -7.86
CA LEU A 75 11.96 2.58 -7.79
C LEU A 75 11.75 2.08 -6.34
N GLY A 76 12.37 2.75 -5.37
CA GLY A 76 12.16 2.53 -3.94
C GLY A 76 10.71 2.73 -3.53
N VAL A 77 10.07 3.82 -3.97
CA VAL A 77 8.65 4.07 -3.71
C VAL A 77 7.76 2.96 -4.29
N ALA A 78 8.00 2.54 -5.53
CA ALA A 78 7.21 1.49 -6.18
C ALA A 78 7.30 0.13 -5.44
N TYR A 79 8.51 -0.28 -5.04
CA TYR A 79 8.68 -1.52 -4.30
C TYR A 79 8.22 -1.41 -2.84
N ALA A 80 8.42 -0.26 -2.18
CA ALA A 80 7.93 -0.05 -0.82
C ALA A 80 6.40 -0.10 -0.75
N SER A 81 5.73 0.51 -1.73
CA SER A 81 4.28 0.44 -1.89
C SER A 81 3.81 -1.02 -2.05
N SER A 82 4.49 -1.80 -2.88
CA SER A 82 4.19 -3.22 -3.10
C SER A 82 4.43 -4.08 -1.85
N CYS A 83 5.55 -3.88 -1.15
CA CYS A 83 5.86 -4.58 0.10
C CYS A 83 4.83 -4.26 1.19
N GLY A 84 4.49 -2.97 1.35
CA GLY A 84 3.50 -2.53 2.31
C GLY A 84 2.08 -3.03 2.02
N GLY A 85 1.74 -3.31 0.76
CA GLY A 85 0.45 -3.90 0.40
C GLY A 85 0.27 -5.34 0.89
N MET A 86 1.36 -6.10 1.07
CA MET A 86 1.30 -7.49 1.53
C MET A 86 0.98 -7.63 3.02
N GLY A 87 1.20 -6.57 3.82
CA GLY A 87 1.15 -6.67 5.28
C GLY A 87 -0.25 -6.86 5.88
N THR A 88 -1.30 -6.39 5.20
CA THR A 88 -2.68 -6.47 5.69
C THR A 88 -3.61 -7.04 4.61
N VAL A 89 -4.79 -7.52 5.02
CA VAL A 89 -5.80 -8.06 4.10
C VAL A 89 -6.28 -7.00 3.10
N ILE A 90 -6.35 -5.74 3.52
CA ILE A 90 -6.90 -4.63 2.72
C ILE A 90 -5.85 -4.01 1.79
N GLY A 91 -4.55 -4.31 1.99
CA GLY A 91 -3.47 -3.69 1.23
C GLY A 91 -3.52 -4.01 -0.27
N THR A 92 -3.84 -5.26 -0.65
CA THR A 92 -3.98 -5.66 -2.05
C THR A 92 -5.24 -6.51 -2.31
N PRO A 93 -5.86 -6.40 -3.50
CA PRO A 93 -7.01 -7.22 -3.86
C PRO A 93 -6.73 -8.73 -3.81
N THR A 94 -5.49 -9.13 -4.10
CA THR A 94 -5.06 -10.54 -4.06
C THR A 94 -5.20 -11.13 -2.66
N ASN A 95 -4.92 -10.36 -1.61
CA ASN A 95 -5.05 -10.81 -0.22
C ASN A 95 -6.51 -11.04 0.13
N VAL A 96 -7.41 -10.12 -0.27
CA VAL A 96 -8.86 -10.26 -0.06
C VAL A 96 -9.40 -11.51 -0.77
N VAL A 97 -9.00 -11.73 -2.02
CA VAL A 97 -9.40 -12.93 -2.79
C VAL A 97 -8.91 -14.20 -2.09
N PHE A 98 -7.67 -14.21 -1.61
CA PHE A 98 -7.12 -15.36 -0.88
C PHE A 98 -7.92 -15.66 0.39
N VAL A 99 -8.20 -14.64 1.21
CA VAL A 99 -9.01 -14.82 2.43
C VAL A 99 -10.41 -15.37 2.08
N GLY A 100 -11.06 -14.84 1.05
CA GLY A 100 -12.37 -15.32 0.61
C GLY A 100 -12.33 -16.77 0.09
N MET A 101 -11.28 -17.15 -0.65
CA MET A 101 -11.09 -18.51 -1.15
C MET A 101 -10.83 -19.52 -0.03
N VAL A 102 -10.02 -19.16 0.97
CA VAL A 102 -9.77 -19.98 2.16
C VAL A 102 -11.07 -20.20 2.95
N ALA A 103 -11.87 -19.14 3.11
CA ALA A 103 -13.17 -19.23 3.77
C ALA A 103 -14.16 -20.15 3.02
N ASP A 104 -14.23 -20.07 1.68
CA ASP A 104 -15.10 -20.94 0.87
C ASP A 104 -14.62 -22.40 0.88
N THR A 105 -13.30 -22.63 0.89
CA THR A 105 -12.72 -23.98 0.88
C THR A 105 -12.82 -24.66 2.24
N TYR A 106 -12.32 -24.04 3.30
CA TYR A 106 -12.18 -24.68 4.62
C TYR A 106 -13.33 -24.39 5.59
N GLY A 107 -14.30 -23.54 5.19
CA GLY A 107 -15.47 -23.20 5.99
C GLY A 107 -15.20 -22.19 7.11
N ALA A 108 -16.25 -21.91 7.90
CA ALA A 108 -16.27 -20.90 8.95
C ALA A 108 -15.39 -21.22 10.19
N ASP A 109 -14.86 -22.44 10.29
CA ASP A 109 -13.97 -22.87 11.37
C ASP A 109 -12.49 -22.46 11.12
N THR A 110 -12.24 -21.61 10.13
CA THR A 110 -10.90 -21.09 9.82
C THR A 110 -10.43 -20.05 10.85
N THR A 111 -9.20 -20.20 11.34
CA THR A 111 -8.53 -19.23 12.23
C THR A 111 -8.06 -17.96 11.51
N LEU A 112 -8.42 -17.81 10.23
CA LEU A 112 -7.99 -16.69 9.40
C LEU A 112 -8.90 -15.49 9.65
N THR A 113 -8.41 -14.57 10.48
CA THR A 113 -9.03 -13.28 10.78
C THR A 113 -8.12 -12.18 10.27
N PHE A 114 -8.63 -10.96 10.16
CA PHE A 114 -7.79 -9.80 9.86
C PHE A 114 -6.57 -9.71 10.78
N GLY A 115 -6.78 -9.92 12.09
CA GLY A 115 -5.71 -9.88 13.09
C GLY A 115 -4.65 -10.98 12.89
N THR A 116 -5.06 -12.22 12.62
CA THR A 116 -4.09 -13.32 12.40
C THR A 116 -3.34 -13.17 11.08
N TRP A 117 -3.99 -12.66 10.02
CA TRP A 117 -3.29 -12.26 8.80
C TRP A 117 -2.28 -11.16 9.06
N ALA A 118 -2.69 -10.07 9.72
CA ALA A 118 -1.80 -8.96 10.01
C ALA A 118 -0.59 -9.38 10.87
N ALA A 119 -0.79 -10.29 11.83
CA ALA A 119 0.28 -10.83 12.67
C ALA A 119 1.32 -11.62 11.86
N TYR A 120 0.94 -12.27 10.75
CA TYR A 120 1.86 -12.98 9.87
C TYR A 120 2.40 -12.08 8.73
N GLY A 121 1.52 -11.36 8.06
CA GLY A 121 1.82 -10.55 6.89
C GLY A 121 2.64 -9.30 7.21
N THR A 122 2.36 -8.61 8.32
CA THR A 122 3.09 -7.40 8.70
C THR A 122 4.58 -7.63 8.95
N PRO A 123 5.01 -8.60 9.78
CA PRO A 123 6.45 -8.84 9.98
C PRO A 123 7.13 -9.31 8.68
N LEU A 124 6.47 -10.15 7.88
CA LEU A 124 7.00 -10.58 6.59
C LEU A 124 7.18 -9.39 5.63
N SER A 125 6.17 -8.52 5.53
CA SER A 125 6.20 -7.27 4.75
C SER A 125 7.35 -6.36 5.18
N LEU A 126 7.59 -6.21 6.49
CA LEU A 126 8.67 -5.40 7.03
C LEU A 126 10.05 -5.99 6.69
N ILE A 127 10.23 -7.30 6.82
CA ILE A 127 11.47 -7.98 6.44
C ILE A 127 11.75 -7.78 4.95
N LEU A 128 10.75 -7.99 4.09
CA LEU A 128 10.89 -7.79 2.65
C LEU A 128 11.19 -6.33 2.30
N LEU A 129 10.56 -5.36 2.98
CA LEU A 129 10.85 -3.95 2.81
C LEU A 129 12.32 -3.64 3.13
N LEU A 130 12.84 -4.17 4.24
CA LEU A 130 14.24 -3.98 4.62
C LEU A 130 15.20 -4.65 3.63
N CYS A 131 14.88 -5.85 3.13
CA CYS A 131 15.66 -6.53 2.10
C CYS A 131 15.70 -5.74 0.80
N VAL A 132 14.54 -5.28 0.31
CA VAL A 132 14.43 -4.45 -0.90
C VAL A 132 15.19 -3.14 -0.73
N TRP A 133 15.01 -2.47 0.41
CA TRP A 133 15.74 -1.24 0.72
C TRP A 133 17.24 -1.46 0.67
N ALA A 134 17.75 -2.52 1.31
CA ALA A 134 19.18 -2.85 1.29
C ALA A 134 19.67 -3.15 -0.14
N ILE A 135 18.90 -3.90 -0.94
CA ILE A 135 19.25 -4.20 -2.34
C ILE A 135 19.32 -2.91 -3.17
N LEU A 136 18.33 -2.01 -3.04
CA LEU A 136 18.33 -0.74 -3.77
C LEU A 136 19.48 0.15 -3.33
N CYS A 137 19.79 0.24 -2.04
CA CYS A 137 20.97 0.95 -1.57
C CYS A 137 22.26 0.38 -2.16
N ILE A 138 22.42 -0.94 -2.20
CA ILE A 138 23.61 -1.58 -2.77
C ILE A 138 23.73 -1.30 -4.28
N ILE A 139 22.62 -1.31 -5.03
CA ILE A 139 22.61 -1.07 -6.47
C ILE A 139 22.90 0.40 -6.82
N PHE A 140 22.24 1.35 -6.16
CA PHE A 140 22.30 2.77 -6.54
C PHE A 140 23.41 3.56 -5.84
N ILE A 141 23.76 3.22 -4.59
CA ILE A 141 24.82 3.89 -3.82
C ILE A 141 26.16 3.13 -3.95
N GLY A 142 26.09 1.84 -4.26
CA GLY A 142 27.23 0.95 -4.41
C GLY A 142 27.63 0.28 -3.08
N PRO A 143 28.08 -0.99 -3.11
CA PRO A 143 28.38 -1.75 -1.89
C PRO A 143 29.51 -1.12 -1.06
N ARG A 144 30.48 -0.46 -1.71
CA ARG A 144 31.59 0.18 -1.00
C ARG A 144 31.15 1.36 -0.14
N LYS A 145 30.26 2.24 -0.64
CA LYS A 145 29.74 3.38 0.13
C LYS A 145 28.67 2.95 1.15
N PHE A 146 27.93 1.86 0.88
CA PHE A 146 26.97 1.29 1.82
C PHE A 146 27.64 0.65 3.05
N PHE A 147 28.75 -0.09 2.87
CA PHE A 147 29.52 -0.69 3.97
C PHE A 147 30.58 0.26 4.55
N ALA A 148 31.04 1.27 3.81
CA ALA A 148 31.91 2.31 4.33
C ALA A 148 31.07 3.39 5.02
N TRP A 149 30.82 3.22 6.32
CA TRP A 149 30.17 4.20 7.21
C TRP A 149 30.82 5.61 7.21
N LYS A 150 31.98 5.80 6.58
CA LYS A 150 33.01 6.69 7.14
C LYS A 150 33.28 8.02 6.41
N ASN A 151 32.33 8.64 5.71
CA ASN A 151 32.33 10.11 5.49
C ASN A 151 31.06 10.54 4.74
N PRO A 152 29.96 10.85 5.45
CA PRO A 152 28.86 11.59 4.84
C PRO A 152 29.33 13.02 4.52
N ASP A 153 28.99 13.47 3.31
CA ASP A 153 29.35 14.79 2.83
C ASP A 153 28.45 15.83 3.54
N LYS A 154 28.94 16.36 4.67
CA LYS A 154 28.14 17.19 5.60
C LYS A 154 27.45 18.38 4.92
N SER A 155 28.07 18.95 3.89
CA SER A 155 27.51 20.10 3.17
C SER A 155 26.25 19.70 2.38
N ARG A 156 26.27 18.53 1.73
CA ARG A 156 25.13 18.03 0.96
C ARG A 156 23.99 17.58 1.86
N ASP A 157 24.32 16.94 2.98
CA ASP A 157 23.32 16.52 3.98
C ASP A 157 22.64 17.71 4.64
N ALA A 158 23.37 18.80 4.91
CA ALA A 158 22.79 20.02 5.45
C ALA A 158 21.82 20.69 4.47
N ALA A 159 22.16 20.76 3.18
CA ALA A 159 21.26 21.27 2.14
C ALA A 159 20.00 20.41 2.01
N ILE A 160 20.12 19.08 2.03
CA ILE A 160 18.97 18.15 1.98
C ILE A 160 18.07 18.33 3.22
N GLN A 161 18.66 18.46 4.41
CA GLN A 161 17.89 18.66 5.64
C GLN A 161 17.13 19.99 5.63
N GLN A 162 17.71 21.06 5.09
CA GLN A 162 17.00 22.35 4.95
C GLN A 162 15.78 22.22 4.03
N ILE A 163 15.92 21.55 2.87
CA ILE A 163 14.79 21.32 1.95
C ILE A 163 13.70 20.51 2.64
N VAL A 164 14.06 19.41 3.32
CA VAL A 164 13.09 18.56 4.02
C VAL A 164 12.38 19.37 5.12
N GLN A 165 13.11 20.21 5.84
CA GLN A 165 12.55 21.03 6.91
C GLN A 165 11.66 22.15 6.39
N GLU A 166 11.98 22.76 5.24
CA GLU A 166 11.13 23.73 4.54
C GLU A 166 9.83 23.07 4.05
N GLU A 167 9.94 21.91 3.40
CA GLU A 167 8.77 21.14 2.97
C GLU A 167 7.92 20.75 4.18
N MET A 168 8.53 20.21 5.25
CA MET A 168 7.82 19.90 6.50
C MET A 168 7.15 21.11 7.14
N SER A 169 7.75 22.29 7.06
CA SER A 169 7.16 23.53 7.58
C SER A 169 5.95 24.00 6.74
N THR A 170 5.89 23.61 5.47
CA THR A 170 4.81 23.95 4.54
C THR A 170 3.54 23.14 4.81
N LEU A 171 3.64 21.93 5.38
CA LEU A 171 2.47 21.07 5.67
C LEU A 171 1.50 21.66 6.72
N GLY A 172 1.90 22.67 7.50
CA GLY A 172 1.04 23.29 8.51
C GLY A 172 0.74 22.37 9.72
N PRO A 173 0.03 22.89 10.75
CA PRO A 173 -0.39 22.10 11.88
C PRO A 173 -1.55 21.15 11.52
N ILE A 174 -1.56 19.94 12.11
CA ILE A 174 -2.59 18.92 11.88
C ILE A 174 -3.98 19.51 12.13
N GLU A 175 -4.83 19.43 11.11
CA GLU A 175 -6.21 19.91 11.19
C GLU A 175 -7.10 18.93 11.96
N TRP A 176 -8.25 19.41 12.45
CA TRP A 176 -9.20 18.57 13.18
C TRP A 176 -9.71 17.38 12.33
N ALA A 177 -9.96 17.61 11.04
CA ALA A 177 -10.40 16.57 10.12
C ALA A 177 -9.34 15.46 9.97
N GLU A 178 -8.07 15.83 9.86
CA GLU A 178 -6.95 14.89 9.75
C GLU A 178 -6.76 14.09 11.05
N GLY A 179 -6.78 14.77 12.20
CA GLY A 179 -6.66 14.14 13.50
C GLY A 179 -7.81 13.19 13.81
N SER A 180 -9.05 13.59 13.48
CA SER A 180 -10.23 12.73 13.65
C SER A 180 -10.22 11.53 12.70
N ALA A 181 -9.85 11.71 11.43
CA ALA A 181 -9.68 10.60 10.48
C ALA A 181 -8.65 9.58 10.98
N LEU A 182 -7.51 10.04 11.49
CA LEU A 182 -6.49 9.18 12.09
C LEU A 182 -7.03 8.44 13.32
N GLY A 183 -7.75 9.13 14.20
CA GLY A 183 -8.39 8.52 15.38
C GLY A 183 -9.39 7.41 15.01
N ILE A 184 -10.22 7.65 14.00
CA ILE A 184 -11.19 6.65 13.48
C ILE A 184 -10.45 5.46 12.89
N LEU A 185 -9.41 5.69 12.07
CA LEU A 185 -8.60 4.63 11.49
C LEU A 185 -7.98 3.75 12.58
N VAL A 186 -7.36 4.36 13.59
CA VAL A 186 -6.77 3.63 14.73
C VAL A 186 -7.85 2.84 15.48
N ALA A 187 -9.02 3.42 15.72
CA ALA A 187 -10.13 2.71 16.37
C ALA A 187 -10.59 1.48 15.58
N VAL A 188 -10.70 1.58 14.26
CA VAL A 188 -11.06 0.45 13.38
C VAL A 188 -9.98 -0.63 13.40
N VAL A 189 -8.71 -0.24 13.34
CA VAL A 189 -7.57 -1.17 13.42
C VAL A 189 -7.56 -1.91 14.76
N LEU A 190 -7.79 -1.20 15.87
CA LEU A 190 -7.93 -1.82 17.18
C LEU A 190 -9.12 -2.79 17.21
N LEU A 191 -10.27 -2.42 16.62
CA LEU A 191 -11.42 -3.32 16.50
C LEU A 191 -11.06 -4.60 15.73
N TRP A 192 -10.31 -4.50 14.63
CA TRP A 192 -9.87 -5.68 13.88
C TRP A 192 -8.91 -6.57 14.66
N VAL A 193 -7.92 -5.98 15.34
CA VAL A 193 -6.93 -6.75 16.13
C VAL A 193 -7.57 -7.38 17.37
N SER A 194 -8.45 -6.65 18.05
CA SER A 194 -9.13 -7.11 19.27
C SER A 194 -10.29 -8.07 19.03
N ARG A 195 -10.62 -8.42 17.77
CA ARG A 195 -11.75 -9.31 17.44
C ARG A 195 -11.57 -10.72 18.02
N LYS A 196 -10.42 -11.35 17.74
CA LYS A 196 -10.04 -12.70 18.21
C LYS A 196 -8.51 -12.86 18.28
N PRO A 197 -7.83 -12.24 19.26
CA PRO A 197 -6.36 -12.34 19.39
C PRO A 197 -5.88 -13.68 20.01
N GLY A 198 -6.68 -14.75 19.95
CA GLY A 198 -6.38 -16.08 20.53
C GLY A 198 -7.24 -16.44 21.75
N VAL A 199 -7.97 -15.48 22.33
CA VAL A 199 -9.08 -15.68 23.28
C VAL A 199 -10.38 -15.16 22.64
N GLU A 200 -11.54 -15.50 23.21
CA GLU A 200 -12.81 -14.89 22.81
C GLU A 200 -12.73 -13.37 23.08
N GLY A 201 -12.38 -12.59 22.05
CA GLY A 201 -12.25 -11.13 22.14
C GLY A 201 -13.62 -10.45 22.29
N TRP A 202 -13.76 -9.21 21.81
CA TRP A 202 -15.09 -8.55 21.81
C TRP A 202 -16.14 -9.31 21.00
N SER A 203 -15.73 -10.27 20.16
CA SER A 203 -16.62 -11.17 19.45
C SER A 203 -17.47 -12.08 20.36
N ALA A 204 -17.10 -12.30 21.63
CA ALA A 204 -17.92 -13.03 22.61
C ALA A 204 -19.09 -12.20 23.16
N LEU A 205 -19.00 -10.86 23.10
CA LEU A 205 -20.05 -9.97 23.59
C LEU A 205 -21.23 -9.85 22.61
N VAL A 206 -21.05 -10.32 21.37
CA VAL A 206 -22.09 -10.31 20.33
C VAL A 206 -22.82 -11.66 20.35
N PRO A 207 -24.17 -11.69 20.44
CA PRO A 207 -24.92 -12.94 20.49
C PRO A 207 -24.62 -13.83 19.28
N SER A 208 -24.09 -15.02 19.52
CA SER A 208 -23.93 -16.05 18.50
C SER A 208 -25.26 -16.80 18.35
N GLY A 209 -25.93 -16.65 17.22
CA GLY A 209 -27.11 -17.48 16.90
C GLY A 209 -26.71 -18.95 16.80
N VAL A 210 -27.63 -19.88 17.01
CA VAL A 210 -27.38 -21.32 16.80
C VAL A 210 -27.92 -21.71 15.42
N GLN A 211 -27.09 -22.34 14.60
CA GLN A 211 -27.52 -22.91 13.31
C GLN A 211 -28.33 -24.20 13.54
N GLU A 212 -29.22 -24.61 12.61
CA GLU A 212 -30.02 -25.85 12.72
C GLU A 212 -29.18 -27.13 12.99
N ASN A 213 -27.87 -27.11 12.73
CA ASN A 213 -26.93 -28.22 12.98
C ASN A 213 -26.20 -28.16 14.33
N GLY A 214 -26.63 -27.30 15.28
CA GLY A 214 -26.05 -27.22 16.62
C GLY A 214 -24.65 -26.56 16.69
N LYS A 215 -24.16 -25.99 15.58
CA LYS A 215 -22.94 -25.17 15.56
C LYS A 215 -23.24 -23.71 15.89
N PRO A 216 -22.38 -23.01 16.66
CA PRO A 216 -22.54 -21.57 16.90
C PRO A 216 -22.34 -20.80 15.59
N LEU A 217 -23.39 -20.09 15.15
CA LEU A 217 -23.34 -19.13 14.05
C LEU A 217 -22.53 -17.92 14.52
N GLN A 218 -21.25 -17.88 14.14
CA GLN A 218 -20.45 -16.68 14.35
C GLN A 218 -20.89 -15.59 13.36
N LEU A 219 -21.90 -14.79 13.73
CA LEU A 219 -22.32 -13.61 12.96
C LEU A 219 -21.25 -12.51 12.93
N THR A 220 -20.26 -12.57 13.81
CA THR A 220 -19.26 -11.52 13.98
C THR A 220 -18.15 -11.67 12.94
N THR A 221 -18.15 -10.84 11.90
CA THR A 221 -17.13 -10.79 10.82
C THR A 221 -16.29 -9.52 10.88
N ASP A 222 -15.08 -9.52 10.28
CA ASP A 222 -14.23 -8.31 10.16
C ASP A 222 -14.93 -7.18 9.38
N THR A 223 -15.94 -7.53 8.59
CA THR A 223 -16.77 -6.61 7.81
C THR A 223 -17.55 -5.64 8.68
N GLN A 224 -17.97 -6.05 9.89
CA GLN A 224 -18.77 -5.18 10.78
C GLN A 224 -17.96 -3.96 11.24
N ALA A 225 -16.70 -4.16 11.64
CA ALA A 225 -15.80 -3.08 12.01
C ALA A 225 -15.54 -2.12 10.84
N ALA A 226 -15.40 -2.67 9.63
CA ALA A 226 -15.19 -1.88 8.40
C ALA A 226 -16.43 -1.02 8.06
N VAL A 227 -17.63 -1.60 8.14
CA VAL A 227 -18.90 -0.89 7.88
C VAL A 227 -19.13 0.19 8.95
N LEU A 228 -18.91 -0.13 10.23
CA LEU A 228 -19.01 0.83 11.33
C LEU A 228 -18.06 2.02 11.09
N GLY A 229 -16.79 1.76 10.78
CA GLY A 229 -15.81 2.81 10.49
C GLY A 229 -16.19 3.66 9.28
N SER A 230 -16.74 3.05 8.24
CA SER A 230 -17.19 3.75 7.02
C SER A 230 -18.37 4.68 7.29
N ILE A 231 -19.35 4.23 8.08
CA ILE A 231 -20.48 5.06 8.51
C ILE A 231 -19.97 6.19 9.40
N LEU A 232 -19.09 5.87 10.35
CA LEU A 232 -18.60 6.82 11.33
C LEU A 232 -17.81 7.96 10.66
N ILE A 233 -16.93 7.68 9.70
CA ILE A 233 -16.21 8.74 8.97
C ILE A 233 -17.11 9.59 8.05
N CYS A 234 -18.21 9.01 7.55
CA CYS A 234 -19.18 9.74 6.72
C CYS A 234 -20.18 10.59 7.54
N VAL A 235 -20.28 10.33 8.84
CA VAL A 235 -21.16 11.07 9.77
C VAL A 235 -20.36 12.03 10.65
N TRP A 236 -19.07 11.76 10.88
CA TRP A 236 -18.23 12.56 11.77
C TRP A 236 -17.97 13.95 11.19
N PRO A 237 -18.18 15.03 11.97
CA PRO A 237 -18.02 16.40 11.48
C PRO A 237 -16.54 16.72 11.20
N ALA A 238 -16.27 17.33 10.05
CA ALA A 238 -14.93 17.78 9.65
C ALA A 238 -14.44 18.97 10.49
N ASN A 239 -15.36 19.74 11.06
CA ASN A 239 -15.07 20.86 11.94
C ASN A 239 -15.18 20.46 13.40
N ASN A 240 -14.30 21.00 14.25
CA ASN A 240 -14.31 20.70 15.68
C ASN A 240 -15.61 21.20 16.33
N PRO A 241 -16.53 20.30 16.75
CA PRO A 241 -17.80 20.71 17.33
C PRO A 241 -17.64 21.33 18.73
N PHE A 242 -16.48 21.15 19.37
CA PHE A 242 -16.17 21.65 20.71
C PHE A 242 -15.41 22.98 20.71
N ARG A 243 -14.97 23.47 19.54
CA ARG A 243 -14.29 24.77 19.45
C ARG A 243 -15.34 25.89 19.43
N ARG A 244 -15.24 26.81 20.39
CA ARG A 244 -16.10 27.99 20.44
C ARG A 244 -15.75 28.91 19.25
N ARG A 245 -16.69 29.04 18.30
CA ARG A 245 -16.53 29.82 17.07
C ARG A 245 -16.27 31.29 17.40
N GLN A 246 -15.28 31.89 16.75
CA GLN A 246 -15.07 33.33 16.84
C GLN A 246 -16.06 34.03 15.87
N PRO A 247 -16.65 35.17 16.24
CA PRO A 247 -17.65 35.87 15.42
C PRO A 247 -17.13 36.41 14.08
N THR A 248 -15.82 36.38 13.85
CA THR A 248 -15.12 36.80 12.62
C THR A 248 -14.94 35.69 11.57
N GLU A 249 -15.31 34.45 11.88
CA GLU A 249 -15.03 33.27 11.05
C GLU A 249 -16.17 33.00 10.04
N GLN A 250 -15.83 32.74 8.78
CA GLN A 250 -16.81 32.51 7.70
C GLN A 250 -17.81 31.40 8.05
N ALA A 251 -19.03 31.50 7.54
CA ALA A 251 -20.10 30.53 7.73
C ALA A 251 -19.83 29.22 6.97
N ILE A 252 -18.96 28.37 7.53
CA ILE A 252 -18.76 26.98 7.10
C ILE A 252 -19.97 26.14 7.50
N ASP A 253 -20.37 25.23 6.61
CA ASP A 253 -21.43 24.25 6.84
C ASP A 253 -21.09 23.35 8.05
N PRO A 254 -21.90 23.38 9.13
CA PRO A 254 -21.60 22.64 10.36
C PRO A 254 -21.72 21.12 10.22
N LEU A 255 -22.27 20.64 9.10
CA LEU A 255 -22.54 19.22 8.82
C LEU A 255 -21.63 18.63 7.74
N GLU A 256 -20.60 19.35 7.28
CA GLU A 256 -19.65 18.76 6.34
C GLU A 256 -18.90 17.59 7.02
N PRO A 257 -19.07 16.36 6.53
CA PRO A 257 -18.42 15.21 7.13
C PRO A 257 -16.95 15.13 6.71
N VAL A 258 -16.12 14.47 7.52
CA VAL A 258 -14.70 14.24 7.22
C VAL A 258 -14.51 13.61 5.84
N LEU A 259 -15.41 12.70 5.44
CA LEU A 259 -15.45 12.14 4.11
C LEU A 259 -16.85 12.27 3.49
N PRO A 260 -17.06 13.20 2.54
CA PRO A 260 -18.33 13.30 1.81
C PRO A 260 -18.61 12.05 0.99
N TRP A 261 -19.85 11.55 1.04
CA TRP A 261 -20.27 10.35 0.30
C TRP A 261 -19.95 10.41 -1.20
N LYS A 262 -20.11 11.58 -1.83
CA LYS A 262 -19.78 11.78 -3.26
C LYS A 262 -18.29 11.51 -3.55
N VAL A 263 -17.40 11.88 -2.62
CA VAL A 263 -15.96 11.62 -2.74
C VAL A 263 -15.68 10.12 -2.52
N ALA A 264 -16.28 9.52 -1.50
CA ALA A 264 -16.15 8.08 -1.27
C ALA A 264 -16.62 7.25 -2.47
N GLN A 265 -17.77 7.59 -3.06
CA GLN A 265 -18.33 6.90 -4.23
C GLN A 265 -17.45 7.02 -5.47
N SER A 266 -16.89 8.21 -5.74
CA SER A 266 -16.06 8.44 -6.92
C SER A 266 -14.66 7.84 -6.82
N ARG A 267 -14.11 7.74 -5.60
CA ARG A 267 -12.78 7.15 -5.34
C ARG A 267 -12.82 5.64 -5.12
N CYS A 268 -14.00 5.05 -4.90
CA CYS A 268 -14.14 3.62 -4.72
C CYS A 268 -13.82 2.85 -6.03
N PRO A 269 -12.93 1.85 -6.01
CA PRO A 269 -12.59 1.07 -7.19
C PRO A 269 -13.66 0.01 -7.49
N TRP A 270 -14.81 0.43 -8.01
CA TRP A 270 -15.94 -0.45 -8.33
C TRP A 270 -15.55 -1.62 -9.24
N GLN A 271 -14.63 -1.39 -10.18
CA GLN A 271 -14.19 -2.45 -11.10
C GLN A 271 -13.55 -3.63 -10.34
N VAL A 272 -12.78 -3.36 -9.30
CA VAL A 272 -12.13 -4.41 -8.50
C VAL A 272 -13.18 -5.20 -7.74
N LEU A 273 -14.20 -4.54 -7.19
CA LEU A 273 -15.28 -5.20 -6.47
C LEU A 273 -16.08 -6.14 -7.41
N PHE A 274 -16.43 -5.67 -8.61
CA PHE A 274 -17.09 -6.50 -9.62
C PHE A 274 -16.20 -7.64 -10.12
N LEU A 275 -14.90 -7.40 -10.31
CA LEU A 275 -13.94 -8.42 -10.74
C LEU A 275 -13.82 -9.55 -9.71
N ILE A 276 -13.70 -9.20 -8.43
CA ILE A 276 -13.63 -10.19 -7.33
C ILE A 276 -14.94 -11.01 -7.29
N GLY A 277 -16.09 -10.35 -7.35
CA GLY A 277 -17.40 -11.02 -7.39
C GLY A 277 -17.53 -11.97 -8.58
N GLY A 278 -17.18 -11.51 -9.78
CA GLY A 278 -17.18 -12.32 -11.00
C GLY A 278 -16.22 -13.52 -10.92
N GLY A 279 -15.06 -13.36 -10.29
CA GLY A 279 -14.10 -14.45 -10.05
C GLY A 279 -14.67 -15.56 -9.16
N PHE A 280 -15.36 -15.20 -8.07
CA PHE A 280 -16.05 -16.19 -7.22
C PHE A 280 -17.19 -16.88 -7.97
N CYS A 281 -18.00 -16.15 -8.74
CA CYS A 281 -19.06 -16.74 -9.57
C CYS A 281 -18.49 -17.73 -10.60
N LEU A 282 -17.42 -17.36 -11.29
CA LEU A 282 -16.75 -18.21 -12.27
C LEU A 282 -16.16 -19.47 -11.60
N SER A 283 -15.54 -19.32 -10.43
CA SER A 283 -15.02 -20.45 -9.65
C SER A 283 -16.13 -21.44 -9.31
N LYS A 284 -17.27 -20.96 -8.78
CA LYS A 284 -18.43 -21.83 -8.49
C LYS A 284 -19.01 -22.47 -9.74
N MET A 285 -19.11 -21.73 -10.85
CA MET A 285 -19.58 -22.28 -12.12
C MET A 285 -18.71 -23.44 -12.61
N CYS A 286 -17.38 -23.30 -12.50
CA CYS A 286 -16.42 -24.35 -12.87
C CYS A 286 -16.51 -25.58 -11.97
N THR A 287 -16.78 -25.39 -10.67
CA THR A 287 -17.00 -26.49 -9.72
C THR A 287 -18.29 -27.24 -10.02
N VAL A 288 -19.41 -26.53 -10.21
CA VAL A 288 -20.72 -27.13 -10.55
C VAL A 288 -20.72 -27.80 -11.91
N SER A 289 -20.02 -27.23 -12.89
CA SER A 289 -19.90 -27.82 -14.24
C SER A 289 -18.94 -29.03 -14.29
N HIS A 290 -18.32 -29.40 -13.16
CA HIS A 290 -17.32 -30.48 -13.02
C HIS A 290 -16.09 -30.38 -13.95
N VAL A 291 -15.91 -29.25 -14.66
CA VAL A 291 -14.77 -29.00 -15.57
C VAL A 291 -13.45 -29.13 -14.82
N VAL A 292 -13.41 -28.69 -13.56
CA VAL A 292 -12.22 -28.82 -12.69
C VAL A 292 -11.92 -30.29 -12.39
N CYS A 293 -12.92 -31.14 -12.09
CA CYS A 293 -12.72 -32.58 -11.86
C CYS A 293 -12.24 -33.27 -13.15
N SER A 294 -12.81 -32.94 -14.31
CA SER A 294 -12.38 -33.49 -15.61
C SER A 294 -10.92 -33.14 -15.95
N LEU A 295 -10.51 -31.89 -15.75
CA LEU A 295 -9.12 -31.44 -15.95
C LEU A 295 -8.15 -32.09 -14.95
N SER A 296 -8.57 -32.23 -13.69
CA SER A 296 -7.75 -32.85 -12.64
C SER A 296 -7.51 -34.34 -12.89
N LEU A 297 -8.55 -35.08 -13.30
CA LEU A 297 -8.45 -36.49 -13.70
C LEU A 297 -7.59 -36.68 -14.96
N SER A 298 -7.69 -35.77 -15.94
CA SER A 298 -6.86 -35.81 -17.16
C SER A 298 -5.37 -35.61 -16.88
N ARG A 299 -4.99 -34.99 -15.76
CA ARG A 299 -3.60 -34.76 -15.36
C ARG A 299 -3.08 -35.78 -14.34
N GLY A 300 -3.82 -36.87 -14.10
CA GLY A 300 -3.38 -37.96 -13.24
C GLY A 300 -3.58 -37.72 -11.75
N CYS A 301 -4.46 -36.80 -11.35
CA CYS A 301 -4.80 -36.63 -9.94
C CYS A 301 -5.57 -37.86 -9.44
N PRO A 302 -5.17 -38.51 -8.32
CA PRO A 302 -5.82 -39.72 -7.83
C PRO A 302 -7.30 -39.48 -7.50
N ARG A 303 -8.15 -40.44 -7.89
CA ARG A 303 -9.60 -40.40 -7.61
C ARG A 303 -9.83 -40.25 -6.10
N GLY A 304 -10.65 -39.29 -5.72
CA GLY A 304 -11.01 -39.02 -4.31
C GLY A 304 -10.31 -37.82 -3.67
N SER A 305 -9.58 -37.00 -4.44
CA SER A 305 -9.07 -35.71 -3.93
C SER A 305 -10.23 -34.79 -3.53
N VAL A 306 -10.17 -34.30 -2.29
CA VAL A 306 -11.15 -33.40 -1.69
C VAL A 306 -10.68 -31.97 -1.92
N TRP A 307 -11.58 -31.09 -2.36
CA TRP A 307 -11.33 -29.66 -2.50
C TRP A 307 -12.45 -28.94 -1.74
N GLY A 308 -12.12 -28.49 -0.54
CA GLY A 308 -13.07 -27.95 0.43
C GLY A 308 -14.04 -28.98 1.03
N ASN A 309 -15.29 -28.57 1.29
CA ASN A 309 -16.31 -29.43 1.91
C ASN A 309 -17.03 -30.37 0.94
N GLU A 310 -16.73 -30.30 -0.37
CA GLU A 310 -17.33 -31.15 -1.38
C GLU A 310 -16.31 -32.16 -1.93
N ARG A 311 -16.72 -33.43 -2.03
CA ARG A 311 -15.95 -34.44 -2.77
C ARG A 311 -16.00 -34.08 -4.25
N VAL A 312 -14.90 -33.50 -4.77
CA VAL A 312 -14.77 -33.05 -6.17
C VAL A 312 -15.05 -34.16 -7.18
N CYS A 313 -14.79 -35.42 -6.83
CA CYS A 313 -15.11 -36.55 -7.68
C CYS A 313 -15.70 -37.69 -6.83
N ASN A 314 -17.00 -37.61 -6.49
CA ASN A 314 -17.78 -38.76 -6.03
C ASN A 314 -18.60 -39.32 -7.20
N THR A 315 -17.94 -39.98 -8.15
CA THR A 315 -18.64 -40.74 -9.20
C THR A 315 -19.23 -42.01 -8.60
N ASN A 316 -20.38 -41.88 -7.94
CA ASN A 316 -21.36 -42.95 -7.81
C ASN A 316 -22.54 -42.78 -8.78
N GLN A 317 -22.48 -41.79 -9.68
CA GLN A 317 -23.33 -41.74 -10.88
C GLN A 317 -22.45 -42.09 -12.09
N GLY A 318 -22.47 -43.37 -12.45
CA GLY A 318 -21.94 -43.84 -13.71
C GLY A 318 -22.74 -43.28 -14.88
N SER A 319 -22.06 -43.14 -16.02
CA SER A 319 -22.57 -42.72 -17.33
C SER A 319 -23.14 -41.32 -17.42
N TRP A 320 -22.42 -40.40 -18.06
CA TRP A 320 -23.00 -39.58 -19.12
C TRP A 320 -21.93 -39.27 -20.18
N LEU A 321 -21.97 -40.06 -21.26
CA LEU A 321 -21.52 -39.63 -22.58
C LEU A 321 -22.15 -38.26 -22.87
N VAL A 322 -21.30 -37.30 -23.19
CA VAL A 322 -21.68 -36.00 -23.74
C VAL A 322 -22.55 -36.23 -24.98
N ASN A 323 -23.87 -36.11 -24.85
CA ASN A 323 -24.80 -36.19 -25.97
C ASN A 323 -24.97 -34.77 -26.56
N VAL A 324 -24.09 -34.41 -27.50
CA VAL A 324 -24.12 -33.15 -28.28
C VAL A 324 -25.23 -33.17 -29.35
N ARG A 325 -26.47 -33.51 -28.99
CA ARG A 325 -27.54 -33.67 -30.01
C ARG A 325 -28.87 -33.00 -29.68
N GLY A 326 -28.88 -31.98 -28.82
CA GLY A 326 -30.10 -31.26 -28.41
C GLY A 326 -30.11 -29.74 -28.63
N ILE A 327 -29.19 -29.16 -29.41
CA ILE A 327 -29.13 -27.69 -29.66
C ILE A 327 -29.50 -27.32 -31.11
N VAL A 328 -30.09 -28.24 -31.87
CA VAL A 328 -30.74 -27.88 -33.15
C VAL A 328 -32.05 -28.63 -33.28
N THR A 329 -33.11 -28.06 -32.68
CA THR A 329 -34.49 -27.93 -33.19
C THR A 329 -35.33 -27.22 -32.14
#